data_AF-A0A837II59-F1
#
_entry.id   AF-A0A837II59-F1
#
_cell.length_a   1.000
_cell.length_b   1.000
_cell.length_c   1.000
_cell.angle_alpha   90.00
_cell.angle_beta   90.00
_cell.angle_gamma   90.00
#
_symmetry.space_group_name_H-M   'P 1'
#
loop_
_entity.id
_entity.type
_entity.pdbx_description
1 polymer ?
#
loop_
_entity_poly.entity_id
_entity_poly.type
_entity_poly.pdbx_seq_one_letter_code
_entity_poly.pdbx_strand_id
1 'polypeptide(L)' 'MVLVSDTAISTGGISTDMFLERLKSKNISVEKEAVEVNVAESSAGDHYIEFGGGARSAGKRQVNGVILSI' A
#
# COMPACT_ATOMS: atom_id res chain seq x y z
N MET A 1 -6.34 5.21 -10.01
CA MET A 1 -5.42 4.11 -9.62
C MET A 1 -4.92 4.39 -8.21
N VAL A 2 -5.21 3.51 -7.26
CA VAL A 2 -4.85 3.66 -5.83
C VAL A 2 -4.17 2.38 -5.36
N LEU A 3 -2.97 2.47 -4.80
CA LEU A 3 -2.29 1.33 -4.15
C LEU A 3 -2.70 1.25 -2.68
N VAL A 4 -3.24 0.10 -2.29
CA VAL A 4 -3.52 -0.23 -0.89
C VAL A 4 -2.49 -1.28 -0.45
N SER A 5 -1.57 -0.89 0.44
CA SER A 5 -0.50 -1.79 0.89
C SER A 5 -1.03 -2.93 1.77
N ASP A 6 -0.35 -4.07 1.76
CA ASP A 6 -0.68 -5.21 2.63
C ASP A 6 -0.71 -4.82 4.11
N THR A 7 0.19 -3.92 4.53
CA THR A 7 0.18 -3.38 5.89
C THR A 7 -1.12 -2.64 6.19
N ALA A 8 -1.59 -1.77 5.29
CA ALA A 8 -2.85 -1.03 5.48
C ALA A 8 -4.07 -1.98 5.56
N ILE A 9 -4.07 -3.04 4.74
CA ILE A 9 -5.09 -4.10 4.78
C ILE A 9 -5.06 -4.81 6.15
N SER A 10 -3.87 -5.22 6.59
CA SER A 10 -3.68 -5.96 7.85
C SER A 10 -4.01 -5.13 9.09
N THR A 11 -3.72 -3.83 9.09
CA THR A 11 -4.09 -2.90 10.18
C THR A 11 -5.60 -2.73 10.28
N GLY A 12 -6.33 -2.88 9.16
CA GLY A 12 -7.79 -2.99 9.15
C GLY A 12 -8.34 -4.32 9.71
N GLY A 13 -7.47 -5.23 10.16
CA GLY A 13 -7.86 -6.50 10.78
C GLY A 13 -8.43 -7.53 9.82
N ILE A 14 -8.16 -7.40 8.51
CA ILE A 14 -8.63 -8.35 7.48
C ILE A 14 -7.48 -8.90 6.67
N SER A 15 -7.65 -10.08 6.10
CA SER A 15 -6.71 -10.63 5.13
C SER A 15 -6.88 -9.98 3.76
N THR A 16 -5.81 -9.97 2.96
CA THR A 16 -5.85 -9.54 1.56
C THR A 16 -6.93 -10.28 0.77
N ASP A 17 -7.14 -11.57 1.00
CA ASP A 17 -8.15 -12.34 0.27
C ASP A 17 -9.58 -11.90 0.65
N MET A 18 -9.86 -11.66 1.95
CA MET A 18 -11.14 -11.08 2.37
C MET A 18 -11.36 -9.67 1.80
N PHE A 19 -10.30 -8.86 1.71
CA PHE A 19 -10.35 -7.54 1.11
C PHE A 19 -10.73 -7.61 -0.38
N LEU A 20 -10.12 -8.53 -1.14
CA LEU A 20 -10.42 -8.76 -2.55
C LEU A 20 -11.85 -9.23 -2.78
N GLU A 21 -12.34 -10.18 -1.97
CA GLU A 21 -13.74 -10.65 -2.06
C GLU A 21 -14.74 -9.52 -1.84
N ARG A 22 -14.47 -8.62 -0.89
CA ARG A 22 -15.32 -7.43 -0.68
C ARG A 22 -15.31 -6.48 -1.87
N LEU A 23 -14.18 -6.33 -2.56
CA LEU A 23 -14.07 -5.45 -3.72
C LEU A 23 -14.73 -6.02 -4.98
N LYS A 24 -14.72 -7.35 -5.16
CA LYS A 24 -15.45 -8.01 -6.26
C LYS A 24 -16.93 -7.62 -6.27
N SER A 25 -17.55 -7.50 -5.09
CA SER A 25 -18.95 -7.09 -4.95
C SER A 25 -19.25 -5.66 -5.41
N LYS A 26 -18.21 -4.83 -5.62
CA LYS A 26 -18.32 -3.41 -5.97
C LYS A 26 -17.98 -3.11 -7.44
N ASN A 27 -17.74 -4.13 -8.27
CA ASN A 27 -17.34 -3.99 -9.67
C ASN A 27 -16.09 -3.10 -9.88
N ILE A 28 -15.18 -3.10 -8.90
CA ILE A 28 -13.89 -2.40 -8.98
C ILE A 28 -12.89 -3.39 -9.57
N SER A 29 -12.05 -2.94 -10.52
CA SER A 29 -10.96 -3.78 -11.05
C SER A 29 -9.79 -3.75 -10.09
N VAL A 30 -9.26 -4.94 -9.77
CA VAL A 30 -8.30 -5.11 -8.70
C VAL A 30 -7.17 -6.05 -9.11
N GLU A 31 -5.93 -5.63 -8.91
CA GLU A 31 -4.73 -6.41 -9.23
C GLU A 31 -3.79 -6.46 -8.02
N LYS A 32 -3.26 -7.65 -7.69
CA LYS A 32 -2.18 -7.76 -6.70
C LYS A 32 -0.88 -7.34 -7.36
N GLU A 33 -0.18 -6.38 -6.78
CA GLU A 33 1.06 -5.86 -7.35
C GLU A 33 2.07 -5.50 -6.28
N ALA A 34 3.35 -5.49 -6.68
CA ALA A 34 4.45 -5.03 -5.87
C ALA A 34 5.08 -3.83 -6.56
N VAL A 35 4.98 -2.65 -5.94
CA VAL A 35 5.43 -1.38 -6.53
C VAL A 35 6.73 -0.96 -5.88
N GLU A 36 7.73 -0.58 -6.68
CA GLU A 36 8.92 0.10 -6.16
C GLU A 36 8.56 1.55 -5.84
N VAL A 37 8.58 1.90 -4.56
CA VAL A 37 8.41 3.27 -4.08
C VAL A 37 9.77 3.80 -3.66
N ASN A 38 10.16 4.93 -4.25
CA ASN A 38 11.34 5.66 -3.85
C ASN A 38 10.94 6.78 -2.88
N VAL A 39 11.22 6.60 -1.59
CA VAL A 39 11.00 7.65 -0.59
C VAL A 39 12.17 8.63 -0.71
N ALA A 40 11.90 9.83 -1.22
CA ALA A 40 12.91 10.84 -1.44
C ALA A 40 13.66 11.17 -0.13
N GLU A 41 14.99 11.09 -0.17
CA GLU A 41 15.85 11.63 0.88
C GLU A 41 15.74 13.16 0.86
N SER A 42 15.37 13.75 2.00
CA SER A 42 15.37 15.20 2.18
C SER A 42 16.60 15.61 2.96
N SER A 43 17.35 16.57 2.45
CA SER A 43 18.48 17.19 3.13
C SER A 43 18.09 18.06 4.33
N ALA A 44 16.78 18.34 4.51
CA ALA A 44 16.26 19.27 5.52
C ALA A 44 15.37 18.62 6.60
N GLY A 45 15.18 17.30 6.58
CA GLY A 45 14.40 16.58 7.59
C GLY A 45 13.56 15.46 7.00
N ASP A 46 13.52 14.35 7.72
CA ASP A 46 12.93 13.06 7.33
C ASP A 46 11.57 13.22 6.63
N HIS A 47 11.54 12.99 5.32
CA HIS A 47 10.27 12.81 4.64
C HIS A 47 9.62 11.52 5.16
N TYR A 48 8.53 11.71 5.91
CA TYR A 48 7.73 10.66 6.51
C TYR A 48 6.69 10.16 5.53
N ILE A 49 6.67 8.85 5.26
CA ILE A 49 5.56 8.18 4.58
C ILE A 49 5.14 6.98 5.40
N GLU A 50 3.90 7.01 5.91
CA GLU A 50 3.31 5.92 6.68
C GLU A 50 2.59 4.94 5.75
N PHE A 51 3.04 3.69 5.73
CA PHE A 51 2.32 2.59 5.09
C PHE A 51 1.64 1.74 6.16
N GLY A 52 0.66 2.30 6.88
CA GLY A 52 -0.22 1.52 7.76
C GLY A 52 0.37 1.05 9.09
N GLY A 53 1.28 1.80 9.73
CA GLY A 53 1.62 1.60 11.15
C GLY A 53 3.10 1.41 11.51
N GLY A 54 4.03 1.87 10.67
CA GLY A 54 5.46 1.89 11.05
C GLY A 54 6.24 2.97 10.33
N ALA A 55 6.96 3.80 11.07
CA ALA A 55 7.94 4.73 10.52
C ALA A 55 9.07 3.97 9.82
N ARG A 56 9.42 4.38 8.61
CA ARG A 56 10.48 3.74 7.81
C ARG A 56 11.35 4.79 7.14
N SER A 57 12.67 4.60 7.20
CA SER A 57 13.71 5.47 6.66
C SER A 57 13.66 5.60 5.13
N ALA A 58 14.26 6.66 4.61
CA ALA A 58 14.33 7.00 3.18
C ALA A 58 15.01 5.91 2.32
N GLY A 59 14.80 5.98 0.99
CA GLY A 59 15.36 5.06 0.00
C GLY A 59 14.32 4.27 -0.80
N LYS A 60 14.82 3.49 -1.76
CA LYS A 60 14.02 2.60 -2.61
C LYS A 60 13.53 1.39 -1.82
N ARG A 61 12.26 1.05 -1.98
CA ARG A 61 11.71 -0.19 -1.44
C ARG A 61 10.54 -0.71 -2.24
N GLN A 62 10.37 -2.03 -2.16
CA GLN A 62 9.22 -2.71 -2.70
C GLN A 62 8.07 -2.65 -1.68
N VAL A 63 6.92 -2.17 -2.12
CA VAL A 63 5.67 -2.15 -1.35
C VAL A 63 4.71 -3.13 -2.01
N ASN A 64 4.35 -4.18 -1.28
CA ASN A 64 3.35 -5.14 -1.72
C ASN A 64 1.95 -4.66 -1.36
N GLY A 65 0.99 -4.95 -2.24
CA GLY A 65 -0.40 -4.67 -1.96
C GLY A 65 -1.29 -4.93 -3.16
N VAL A 66 -2.33 -4.11 -3.22
CA VAL A 66 -3.42 -4.24 -4.17
C VAL A 66 -3.66 -2.90 -4.86
N ILE A 67 -3.67 -2.90 -6.19
CA ILE A 67 -4.02 -1.72 -6.99
C ILE A 67 -5.50 -1.75 -7.32
N LEU A 68 -6.17 -0.65 -6.98
CA LEU A 68 -7.55 -0.39 -7.32
C LEU A 68 -7.61 0.54 -8.53
N SER A 69 -8.26 0.06 -9.59
CA SER A 69 -8.66 0.87 -10.75
C SER A 69 -10.15 1.22 -10.58
N ILE A 70 -10.36 2.44 -10.07
CA ILE A 70 -11.65 3.12 -9.92
C ILE A 70 -11.87 4.12 -11.05
#